data_AF-A0AAX2UHD5-F1
#
_entry.id   AF-A0AAX2UHD5-F1
#
_cell.length_a   1.000
_cell.length_b   1.000
_cell.length_c   1.000
_cell.angle_alpha   90.00
_cell.angle_beta   90.00
_cell.angle_gamma   90.00
#
_symmetry.space_group_name_H-M   'P 1'
#
loop_
_entity.id
_entity.type
_entity.pdbx_description
1 polymer ?
#
loop_
_entity_poly.entity_id
_entity_poly.type
_entity_poly.pdbx_seq_one_letter_code
_entity_poly.pdbx_strand_id
1 'polypeptide(L)'
;MDKENFKKLFVEAGFKNKQELAKALNLSYSCVTQWGCGDVKFPPYLKVVLEWAIKAKKYDEALKKGFESLKEVAEDNAGDEKSELERLRLENAKMREELENYEDLKRALKRALEE
;
A
#
# COMPACT_ATOMS: atom_id res chain seq x y z
N MET A 1 13.68 32.14 -13.11
CA MET A 1 12.98 31.06 -13.84
C MET A 1 12.40 31.68 -15.11
N ASP A 2 12.55 31.01 -16.25
CA ASP A 2 11.93 31.40 -17.52
C ASP A 2 10.68 30.55 -17.82
N LYS A 3 9.96 30.88 -18.91
CA LYS A 3 8.73 30.18 -19.30
C LYS A 3 8.96 28.71 -19.63
N GLU A 4 10.09 28.36 -20.22
CA GLU A 4 10.38 26.99 -20.64
C GLU A 4 10.66 26.10 -19.43
N ASN A 5 11.49 26.59 -18.51
CA ASN A 5 11.78 25.94 -17.24
C ASN A 5 10.53 25.82 -16.37
N PHE A 6 9.67 26.85 -16.35
CA PHE A 6 8.38 26.77 -15.67
C PHE A 6 7.52 25.64 -16.25
N LYS A 7 7.36 25.59 -17.58
CA LYS A 7 6.54 24.55 -18.23
C LYS A 7 7.05 23.15 -17.94
N LYS A 8 8.37 22.92 -18.00
CA LYS A 8 8.99 21.63 -17.67
C LYS A 8 8.68 21.21 -16.23
N LEU A 9 9.03 22.06 -15.26
CA LEU A 9 8.80 21.79 -13.83
C LEU A 9 7.31 21.64 -13.50
N PHE A 10 6.45 22.40 -14.17
CA PHE A 10 5.00 22.35 -13.98
C PHE A 10 4.41 21.00 -14.39
N VAL A 11 4.83 20.48 -15.55
CA VAL A 11 4.41 19.16 -16.04
C VAL A 11 4.99 18.04 -15.18
N GLU A 12 6.27 18.12 -14.82
CA GLU A 12 6.93 17.13 -13.96
C GLU A 12 6.28 17.06 -12.57
N ALA A 13 5.89 18.21 -12.01
CA ALA A 13 5.16 18.30 -10.74
C ALA A 13 3.74 17.69 -10.80
N GLY A 14 3.23 17.40 -12.00
CA GLY A 14 1.93 16.74 -12.19
C GLY A 14 0.73 17.68 -12.16
N PHE A 15 0.93 19.00 -12.20
CA PHE A 15 -0.18 19.95 -12.32
C PHE A 15 -0.76 19.93 -13.73
N LYS A 16 -2.10 19.82 -13.84
CA LYS A 16 -2.78 19.78 -15.15
C LYS A 16 -3.07 21.17 -15.69
N ASN A 17 -3.35 22.11 -14.80
CA ASN A 17 -3.72 23.48 -15.16
C ASN A 17 -3.28 24.48 -14.09
N LYS A 18 -3.16 25.75 -14.48
CA LYS A 18 -2.72 26.82 -13.56
C LYS A 18 -3.70 27.05 -12.39
N GLN A 19 -4.96 26.60 -12.49
CA GLN A 19 -5.93 26.69 -11.39
C GLN A 19 -5.57 25.73 -10.26
N GLU A 20 -5.11 24.51 -10.57
CA GLU A 20 -4.63 23.56 -9.57
C GLU A 20 -3.41 24.10 -8.82
N LEU A 21 -2.46 24.70 -9.55
CA LEU A 21 -1.31 25.35 -8.91
C LEU A 21 -1.74 26.54 -8.04
N ALA A 22 -2.68 27.36 -8.50
CA ALA A 22 -3.21 28.46 -7.71
C ALA A 22 -3.86 27.96 -6.40
N LYS A 23 -4.65 26.88 -6.47
CA LYS A 23 -5.23 26.24 -5.28
C LYS A 23 -4.15 25.68 -4.35
N ALA A 24 -3.16 24.98 -4.88
CA ALA A 24 -2.08 24.38 -4.10
C ALA A 24 -1.23 25.44 -3.37
N LEU A 25 -1.04 26.61 -3.99
CA LEU A 25 -0.31 27.73 -3.40
C LEU A 25 -1.20 28.67 -2.57
N ASN A 26 -2.51 28.41 -2.51
CA ASN A 26 -3.52 29.29 -1.92
C ASN A 26 -3.45 30.74 -2.47
N LEU A 27 -3.35 30.86 -3.80
CA LEU A 27 -3.30 32.12 -4.54
C LEU A 27 -4.52 32.28 -5.45
N SER A 28 -4.82 33.51 -5.83
CA SER A 28 -5.83 33.76 -6.86
C SER A 28 -5.34 33.27 -8.22
N TYR A 29 -6.26 32.74 -9.03
CA TYR A 29 -5.95 32.29 -10.38
C TYR A 29 -5.35 33.43 -11.24
N SER A 30 -5.87 34.64 -11.09
CA SER A 30 -5.40 35.83 -11.80
C SER A 30 -3.93 36.16 -11.50
N CYS A 31 -3.46 35.91 -10.28
CA CYS A 31 -2.05 36.09 -9.92
C CYS A 31 -1.16 35.11 -10.70
N VAL A 32 -1.53 33.82 -10.73
CA VAL A 32 -0.75 32.75 -11.39
C VAL A 32 -0.76 32.87 -12.92
N THR A 33 -1.84 33.38 -13.51
CA THR A 33 -1.92 33.57 -14.97
C THR A 33 -1.00 34.68 -15.46
N GLN A 34 -0.81 35.73 -14.67
CA GLN A 34 0.06 36.86 -15.00
C GLN A 34 1.55 36.53 -14.98
N TRP A 35 1.98 35.46 -14.29
CA TRP A 35 3.40 35.08 -14.23
C TRP A 35 3.99 34.78 -15.61
N GLY A 36 5.11 35.44 -15.90
CA GLY A 36 5.78 35.37 -17.18
C GLY A 36 5.11 36.18 -18.28
N CYS A 37 4.03 36.93 -18.01
CA CYS A 37 3.42 37.82 -19.00
C CYS A 37 4.06 39.22 -18.93
N GLY A 38 4.55 39.73 -20.07
CA GLY A 38 5.23 41.04 -20.13
C GLY A 38 6.39 41.14 -19.14
N ASP A 39 6.36 42.18 -18.30
CA ASP A 39 7.38 42.46 -17.28
C ASP A 39 7.21 41.67 -15.98
N VAL A 40 6.11 40.90 -15.84
CA VAL A 40 5.83 40.12 -14.63
C VAL A 40 6.72 38.88 -14.60
N LYS A 41 7.76 38.94 -13.77
CA LYS A 41 8.68 37.81 -13.54
C LYS A 41 8.03 36.72 -12.70
N PHE A 42 8.49 35.48 -12.89
CA PHE A 42 8.11 34.39 -12.01
C PHE A 42 8.63 34.63 -10.58
N PRO A 43 7.84 34.32 -9.53
CA PRO A 43 8.30 34.43 -8.16
C PRO A 43 9.56 33.58 -7.89
N PRO A 44 10.54 34.08 -7.13
CA PRO A 44 11.79 33.35 -6.87
C PRO A 44 11.58 31.99 -6.19
N TYR A 45 10.59 31.89 -5.29
CA TYR A 45 10.28 30.66 -4.55
C TYR A 45 9.65 29.57 -5.42
N LEU A 46 9.06 29.93 -6.57
CA LEU A 46 8.24 29.02 -7.36
C LEU A 46 9.03 27.80 -7.85
N LYS A 47 10.33 27.97 -8.11
CA LYS A 47 11.21 26.87 -8.52
C LYS A 47 11.29 25.80 -7.45
N VAL A 48 11.60 26.22 -6.23
CA VAL A 48 11.76 25.32 -5.09
C VAL A 48 10.45 24.60 -4.78
N VAL A 49 9.32 25.30 -4.86
CA VAL A 49 8.01 24.68 -4.61
C VAL A 49 7.66 23.62 -5.67
N LEU A 50 7.92 23.88 -6.94
CA LEU A 50 7.70 22.88 -7.99
C LEU A 50 8.65 21.68 -7.83
N GLU A 51 9.91 21.90 -7.47
CA GLU A 51 10.87 20.83 -7.17
C GLU A 51 10.42 19.98 -5.97
N TRP A 52 9.85 20.58 -4.93
CA TRP A 52 9.26 19.85 -3.80
C TRP A 52 8.04 19.04 -4.22
N ALA A 53 7.15 19.59 -5.05
CA ALA A 53 5.99 18.87 -5.56
C ALA A 53 6.43 17.64 -6.38
N ILE A 54 7.46 17.77 -7.22
CA ILE A 54 8.05 16.64 -7.97
C ILE A 54 8.58 15.56 -7.01
N LYS A 55 9.30 15.95 -5.97
CA LYS A 55 9.84 15.00 -4.98
C LYS A 55 8.71 14.30 -4.23
N ALA A 56 7.73 15.04 -3.72
CA ALA A 56 6.58 14.49 -3.00
C ALA A 56 5.86 13.43 -3.83
N LYS A 57 5.58 13.73 -5.10
CA LYS A 57 4.95 12.77 -6.03
C LYS A 57 5.77 11.49 -6.18
N LYS A 58 7.09 11.58 -6.34
CA LYS A 58 7.95 10.39 -6.43
C LYS A 58 7.93 9.56 -5.15
N TYR A 59 7.87 10.21 -3.98
CA TYR A 59 7.72 9.52 -2.70
C TYR A 59 6.38 8.82 -2.59
N ASP A 60 5.27 9.46 -2.97
CA ASP A 60 3.94 8.87 -2.93
C ASP A 60 3.85 7.64 -3.86
N GLU A 61 4.43 7.72 -5.06
CA GLU A 61 4.52 6.60 -6.00
C GLU A 61 5.36 5.45 -5.44
N ALA A 62 6.51 5.75 -4.84
CA ALA A 62 7.36 4.74 -4.22
C ALA A 62 6.68 4.06 -3.02
N LEU A 63 6.00 4.83 -2.17
CA LEU A 63 5.23 4.30 -1.04
C LEU A 63 4.10 3.40 -1.53
N LYS A 64 3.33 3.84 -2.53
CA LYS A 64 2.25 3.04 -3.10
C LYS A 64 2.74 1.70 -3.63
N LYS A 65 3.85 1.71 -4.38
CA LYS A 65 4.47 0.47 -4.87
C LYS A 65 4.93 -0.44 -3.73
N GLY A 66 5.53 0.12 -2.68
CA GLY A 66 5.93 -0.64 -1.49
C GLY A 66 4.73 -1.29 -0.79
N PHE A 67 3.61 -0.59 -0.66
CA PHE A 67 2.37 -1.14 -0.10
C PHE A 67 1.77 -2.26 -0.95
N GLU A 68 1.79 -2.11 -2.28
CA GLU A 68 1.32 -3.16 -3.20
C GLU A 68 2.15 -4.43 -3.05
N SER A 69 3.48 -4.32 -3.00
CA SER A 69 4.37 -5.47 -2.76
C SER A 69 4.17 -6.11 -1.38
N LEU A 70 3.96 -5.32 -0.32
CA LEU A 70 3.65 -5.85 1.02
C LEU A 70 2.32 -6.60 1.04
N LYS A 71 1.33 -6.08 0.29
CA LYS A 71 0.01 -6.71 0.20
C LYS A 71 0.10 -8.05 -0.53
N GLU A 72 0.84 -8.14 -1.63
CA GLU A 72 1.06 -9.38 -2.39
C GLU A 72 1.71 -10.45 -1.49
N VAL A 73 2.77 -10.11 -0.76
CA VAL A 73 3.42 -11.02 0.21
C VAL A 73 2.46 -11.46 1.33
N ALA A 74 1.60 -10.56 1.82
CA ALA A 74 0.61 -10.91 2.84
C ALA A 74 -0.47 -11.86 2.32
N GLU A 75 -0.90 -11.69 1.07
CA GLU A 75 -1.89 -12.56 0.43
C GLU A 75 -1.31 -13.96 0.17
N ASP A 76 -0.06 -14.05 -0.30
CA ASP A 76 0.64 -15.33 -0.51
C ASP A 76 0.82 -16.08 0.82
N ASN A 77 1.33 -15.41 1.87
CA ASN A 77 1.49 -16.01 3.19
C ASN A 77 0.15 -16.46 3.80
N ALA A 78 -0.92 -15.69 3.62
CA ALA A 78 -2.24 -16.08 4.12
C ALA A 78 -2.78 -17.35 3.43
N GLY A 79 -2.43 -17.57 2.15
CA GLY A 79 -2.73 -18.80 1.43
C GLY A 79 -2.01 -20.01 2.04
N ASP A 80 -0.70 -19.88 2.27
CA ASP A 80 0.12 -20.93 2.87
C ASP A 80 -0.33 -21.26 4.30
N GLU A 81 -0.54 -20.25 5.15
CA GLU A 81 -1.03 -20.42 6.52
C GLU A 81 -2.39 -21.15 6.56
N LYS A 82 -3.31 -20.81 5.64
CA LYS A 82 -4.61 -21.47 5.56
C LYS A 82 -4.48 -22.95 5.20
N SER A 83 -3.59 -23.27 4.27
CA SER A 83 -3.35 -24.65 3.83
C SER A 83 -2.77 -25.52 4.96
N GLU A 84 -1.81 -24.97 5.72
CA GLU A 84 -1.21 -25.65 6.86
C GLU A 84 -2.23 -25.85 8.00
N LEU A 85 -3.11 -24.87 8.20
CA LEU A 85 -4.17 -24.94 9.22
C LEU A 85 -5.22 -26.01 8.88
N GLU A 86 -5.56 -26.20 7.59
CA GLU A 86 -6.42 -27.30 7.15
C GLU A 86 -5.76 -28.68 7.37
N ARG A 87 -4.46 -28.80 7.07
CA ARG A 87 -3.69 -30.02 7.33
C ARG A 87 -3.67 -30.37 8.81
N LEU A 88 -3.39 -29.41 9.69
CA LEU A 88 -3.39 -29.61 11.14
C LEU A 88 -4.78 -29.98 11.68
N ARG A 89 -5.86 -29.45 11.10
CA ARG A 89 -7.23 -29.85 11.46
C ARG A 89 -7.51 -31.31 11.11
N LEU A 90 -7.08 -31.76 9.94
CA LEU A 90 -7.25 -33.14 9.52
C LEU A 90 -6.44 -34.09 10.41
N GLU A 91 -5.21 -33.74 10.73
CA GLU A 91 -4.35 -34.53 11.63
C GLU A 91 -4.95 -34.61 13.05
N ASN A 92 -5.45 -33.51 13.59
CA ASN A 92 -6.16 -33.51 14.87
C ASN A 92 -7.43 -34.38 14.85
N ALA A 93 -8.16 -34.42 13.74
CA ALA A 93 -9.33 -35.28 13.61
C ALA A 93 -8.95 -36.77 13.67
N LYS A 94 -7.87 -37.17 12.97
CA LYS A 94 -7.35 -38.54 13.01
C LYS A 94 -6.88 -38.94 14.41
N MET A 95 -6.12 -38.07 15.08
CA MET A 95 -5.66 -38.34 16.45
C MET A 95 -6.84 -38.52 17.42
N ARG A 96 -7.94 -37.78 17.24
CA ARG A 96 -9.15 -37.94 18.06
C ARG A 96 -9.81 -39.31 17.85
N GLU A 97 -9.91 -39.75 16.60
CA GLU A 97 -10.46 -41.08 16.27
C GLU A 97 -9.58 -42.21 16.82
N GLU A 98 -8.26 -42.09 16.69
CA GLU A 98 -7.33 -43.06 17.28
C GLU A 98 -7.46 -43.12 18.80
N LEU A 99 -7.56 -41.97 19.48
CA LEU A 99 -7.79 -41.92 20.93
C LEU A 99 -9.10 -42.61 21.33
N GLU A 100 -10.17 -42.43 20.56
CA GLU A 100 -11.45 -43.10 20.79
C GLU A 100 -11.32 -44.62 20.64
N ASN A 101 -10.64 -45.08 19.60
CA ASN A 101 -10.35 -46.51 19.41
C ASN A 101 -9.53 -47.11 20.56
N TYR A 102 -8.52 -46.38 21.06
CA TYR A 102 -7.73 -46.82 22.21
C TYR A 102 -8.55 -46.86 23.51
N GLU A 103 -9.42 -45.88 23.72
CA GLU A 103 -10.37 -45.84 24.84
C GLU A 103 -11.31 -47.06 24.83
N ASP A 104 -11.88 -47.39 23.68
CA ASP A 104 -12.79 -48.53 23.53
C ASP A 104 -12.07 -49.86 23.73
N LEU A 105 -10.87 -50.01 23.16
CA LEU A 105 -10.04 -51.19 23.38
C LEU A 105 -9.71 -51.36 24.88
N LYS A 106 -9.36 -50.27 25.57
CA LYS A 106 -9.08 -50.28 27.01
C LYS A 106 -10.31 -50.69 27.82
N ARG A 107 -11.50 -50.23 27.46
CA ARG A 107 -12.76 -50.67 28.11
C ARG A 107 -13.03 -52.15 27.89
N ALA A 108 -12.83 -52.66 26.68
CA ALA A 108 -13.02 -54.07 26.35
C ALA A 108 -12.07 -54.98 27.15
N LEU A 109 -10.78 -54.61 27.22
CA LEU A 109 -9.77 -55.31 28.01
C LEU A 109 -10.11 -55.33 29.50
N LYS A 110 -10.60 -54.21 30.04
CA LYS A 110 -11.03 -54.13 31.44
C LYS A 110 -12.17 -55.10 31.75
N ARG A 111 -13.18 -55.17 30.87
CA ARG A 111 -14.30 -56.12 31.03
C ARG A 111 -13.82 -57.57 31.01
N ALA A 112 -12.93 -57.92 30.07
CA ALA A 112 -12.39 -59.28 29.95
C ALA A 112 -11.50 -59.70 31.13
N LEU A 113 -10.96 -58.76 31.90
CA LEU A 113 -10.20 -59.03 33.13
C LEU A 113 -11.08 -59.12 34.39
N GLU A 114 -12.32 -58.64 34.32
CA GLU A 114 -13.31 -58.67 35.41
C GLU A 114 -14.27 -59.88 35.31
N GLU A 115 -14.23 -60.64 34.21
CA GLU A 115 -14.90 -61.94 33.99
C GLU A 115 -13.97 -63.13 34.30
#